data_AF-A0A098G173-F1
#
_entry.id   AF-A0A098G173-F1
#
_cell.length_a   1.000
_cell.length_b   1.000
_cell.length_c   1.000
_cell.angle_alpha   90.00
_cell.angle_beta   90.00
_cell.angle_gamma   90.00
#
_symmetry.space_group_name_H-M   'P 1'
#
loop_
_entity.id
_entity.type
_entity.pdbx_description
1 polymer ?
#
loop_
_entity_poly.entity_id
_entity_poly.type
_entity_poly.pdbx_seq_one_letter_code
_entity_poly.pdbx_strand_id
1 'polypeptide(L)'
;MNYWKLVVGLCLTYSSTGLQAKNYTPNCPKQINRIEHINIAPNNWETISDIPNNFLSGISFYSGHPKEGASLKPYSITKKMAKWRFSSKEKIFIVCEYHQTGIKLTQPLAAKTTRCTINYNQYVRSDNGFLPKKIWCVK
;
A
#
# COMPACT_ATOMS: atom_id res chain seq x y z
N MET A 1 71.71 -3.64 -23.18
CA MET A 1 70.90 -4.71 -23.79
C MET A 1 69.78 -5.03 -22.83
N ASN A 2 68.55 -4.71 -23.25
CA ASN A 2 67.33 -4.64 -22.45
C ASN A 2 66.94 -5.99 -21.85
N TYR A 3 66.11 -6.01 -20.79
CA TYR A 3 64.85 -6.78 -20.73
C TYR A 3 64.19 -6.61 -19.34
N TRP A 4 63.33 -5.61 -19.18
CA TRP A 4 62.39 -5.50 -18.07
C TRP A 4 60.99 -5.85 -18.60
N LYS A 5 60.55 -7.10 -18.41
CA LYS A 5 59.19 -7.51 -18.75
C LYS A 5 58.29 -7.29 -17.54
N LEU A 6 57.57 -6.17 -17.55
CA LEU A 6 56.42 -5.92 -16.69
C LEU A 6 55.23 -6.76 -17.19
N VAL A 7 54.88 -7.81 -16.44
CA VAL A 7 53.64 -8.55 -16.64
C VAL A 7 52.54 -7.78 -15.91
N VAL A 8 51.78 -6.98 -16.65
CA VAL A 8 50.58 -6.31 -16.14
C VAL A 8 49.46 -7.35 -16.15
N GLY A 9 49.17 -7.91 -14.97
CA GLY A 9 48.03 -8.81 -14.75
C GLY A 9 46.72 -8.04 -14.91
N LEU A 10 45.91 -8.45 -15.87
CA LEU A 10 44.57 -7.92 -16.13
C LEU A 10 43.61 -8.41 -15.02
N CYS A 11 43.39 -7.60 -13.99
CA CYS A 11 42.31 -7.82 -13.03
C CYS A 11 40.97 -7.44 -13.68
N LEU A 12 40.26 -8.42 -14.26
CA LEU A 12 38.86 -8.27 -14.67
C LEU A 12 37.98 -8.21 -13.41
N THR A 13 37.78 -7.01 -12.88
CA THR A 13 36.78 -6.75 -11.82
C THR A 13 35.38 -6.74 -12.45
N TYR A 14 34.75 -7.91 -12.48
CA TYR A 14 33.36 -8.06 -12.88
C TYR A 14 32.44 -7.45 -11.80
N SER A 15 32.11 -6.17 -11.92
CA SER A 15 31.12 -5.53 -11.05
C SER A 15 29.73 -5.99 -11.47
N SER A 16 29.21 -7.03 -10.82
CA SER A 16 27.81 -7.43 -10.93
C SER A 16 26.93 -6.32 -10.36
N THR A 17 26.32 -5.54 -11.23
CA THR A 17 25.25 -4.60 -10.86
C THR A 17 24.01 -5.39 -10.47
N GLY A 18 23.97 -5.83 -9.20
CA GLY A 18 22.78 -6.47 -8.64
C GLY A 18 21.61 -5.48 -8.63
N LEU A 19 20.47 -5.89 -9.20
CA LEU A 19 19.20 -5.18 -9.02
C LEU A 19 18.85 -5.15 -7.52
N GLN A 20 19.05 -4.00 -6.88
CA GLN A 20 18.68 -3.77 -5.49
C GLN A 20 17.16 -3.59 -5.41
N ALA A 21 16.46 -4.56 -4.82
CA ALA A 21 15.06 -4.43 -4.48
C ALA A 21 14.90 -3.48 -3.28
N LYS A 22 14.16 -2.38 -3.45
CA LYS A 22 13.96 -1.36 -2.40
C LYS A 22 12.62 -1.58 -1.69
N ASN A 23 12.69 -1.77 -0.38
CA ASN A 23 11.50 -1.81 0.47
C ASN A 23 11.05 -0.39 0.85
N TYR A 24 9.74 -0.18 0.94
CA TYR A 24 9.15 1.06 1.45
C TYR A 24 7.76 0.84 2.02
N THR A 25 7.26 1.81 2.78
CA THR A 25 5.94 1.75 3.44
C THR A 25 5.01 2.81 2.82
N PRO A 26 3.96 2.42 2.08
CA PRO A 26 2.92 3.37 1.66
C PRO A 26 2.19 3.96 2.85
N ASN A 27 1.68 5.19 2.71
CA ASN A 27 0.97 5.88 3.78
C ASN A 27 -0.55 5.59 3.73
N CYS A 28 -1.07 4.83 4.69
CA CYS A 28 -2.48 4.84 5.03
C CYS A 28 -2.62 5.41 6.44
N PRO A 29 -3.15 6.63 6.62
CA PRO A 29 -3.41 7.19 7.94
C PRO A 29 -4.25 6.22 8.77
N LYS A 30 -3.84 5.96 10.02
CA LYS A 30 -4.57 5.06 10.93
C LYS A 30 -5.94 5.59 11.29
N GLN A 31 -6.08 6.91 11.31
CA GLN A 31 -7.31 7.63 11.57
C GLN A 31 -7.36 8.84 10.65
N ILE A 32 -8.57 9.22 10.25
CA ILE A 32 -8.86 10.50 9.62
C ILE A 32 -9.86 11.24 10.50
N ASN A 33 -9.70 12.55 10.58
CA ASN A 33 -10.69 13.42 11.23
C ASN A 33 -11.59 13.98 10.15
N ARG A 34 -12.90 13.83 10.32
CA ARG A 34 -13.90 14.42 9.44
C ARG A 34 -14.99 15.05 10.28
N ILE A 35 -15.52 16.16 9.77
CA ILE A 35 -16.80 16.73 10.18
C ILE A 35 -17.85 16.19 9.22
N GLU A 36 -18.76 15.35 9.73
CA GLU A 36 -19.97 14.96 9.01
C GLU A 36 -21.07 15.97 9.35
N HIS A 37 -21.82 16.41 8.35
CA HIS A 37 -22.93 17.34 8.57
C HIS A 37 -24.09 16.92 7.67
N ILE A 38 -25.30 17.05 8.22
CA ILE A 38 -26.54 16.92 7.46
C ILE A 38 -26.89 18.33 6.96
N ASN A 39 -26.98 18.49 5.64
CA ASN A 39 -27.33 19.79 5.05
C ASN A 39 -28.80 20.17 5.29
N ILE A 40 -29.70 19.18 5.26
CA ILE A 40 -31.14 19.38 5.45
C ILE A 40 -31.66 18.17 6.25
N ALA A 41 -32.09 18.42 7.49
CA ALA A 41 -32.80 17.41 8.28
C ALA A 41 -34.28 17.36 7.85
N PRO A 42 -34.93 16.19 7.85
CA PRO A 42 -36.37 16.10 7.63
C PRO A 42 -37.15 16.90 8.68
N ASN A 43 -38.35 17.35 8.33
CA ASN A 43 -39.21 18.12 9.25
C ASN A 43 -39.45 17.34 10.56
N ASN A 44 -39.29 18.02 11.69
CA ASN A 44 -39.42 17.48 13.05
C ASN A 44 -38.35 16.46 13.46
N TRP A 45 -37.20 16.41 12.77
CA TRP A 45 -36.04 15.61 13.21
C TRP A 45 -34.95 16.50 13.80
N GLU A 46 -34.44 16.10 14.95
CA GLU A 46 -33.21 16.66 15.51
C GLU A 46 -31.98 15.97 14.89
N THR A 47 -30.93 16.74 14.61
CA THR A 47 -29.66 16.18 14.16
C THR A 47 -28.74 15.99 15.36
N ILE A 48 -28.41 14.74 15.67
CA ILE A 48 -27.39 14.38 16.64
C ILE A 48 -26.13 14.02 15.86
N SER A 49 -25.00 14.66 16.17
CA SER A 49 -23.71 14.37 15.53
C SER A 49 -22.73 13.88 16.59
N ASP A 50 -22.33 12.61 16.47
CA ASP A 50 -21.13 12.12 17.14
C ASP A 50 -19.88 12.54 16.35
N ILE A 51 -18.72 12.57 17.00
CA ILE A 51 -17.44 12.69 16.31
C ILE A 51 -16.99 11.28 15.94
N PRO A 52 -17.18 10.82 14.69
CA PRO A 52 -16.75 9.48 14.34
C PRO A 52 -15.22 9.42 14.32
N ASN A 53 -14.65 8.55 15.15
CA ASN A 53 -13.26 8.14 15.02
C ASN A 53 -13.14 7.19 13.82
N ASN A 54 -12.92 7.76 12.64
CA ASN A 54 -12.80 7.01 11.38
C ASN A 54 -11.43 6.35 11.30
N PHE A 55 -11.31 5.15 11.85
CA PHE A 55 -10.09 4.36 11.81
C PHE A 55 -9.95 3.57 10.51
N LEU A 56 -8.70 3.27 10.14
CA LEU A 56 -8.37 2.44 8.98
C LEU A 56 -8.93 1.02 9.18
N SER A 57 -9.85 0.63 8.30
CA SER A 57 -10.56 -0.66 8.34
C SER A 57 -10.11 -1.62 7.25
N GLY A 58 -9.72 -1.10 6.08
CA GLY A 58 -9.43 -1.89 4.89
C GLY A 58 -8.34 -1.29 4.02
N ILE A 59 -7.68 -2.14 3.25
CA ILE A 59 -6.72 -1.73 2.23
C ILE A 59 -6.93 -2.60 1.00
N SER A 60 -6.97 -1.96 -0.16
CA SER A 60 -7.06 -2.60 -1.46
C SER A 60 -6.00 -2.04 -2.42
N PHE A 61 -5.67 -2.81 -3.46
CA PHE A 61 -4.77 -2.38 -4.53
C PHE A 61 -5.49 -2.43 -5.87
N TYR A 62 -5.21 -1.48 -6.76
CA TYR A 62 -5.84 -1.35 -8.06
C TYR A 62 -4.79 -1.20 -9.16
N SER A 63 -5.06 -1.73 -10.35
CA SER A 63 -4.29 -1.43 -11.56
C SER A 63 -4.93 -0.23 -12.26
N GLY A 64 -4.29 0.93 -12.26
CA GLY A 64 -4.93 2.19 -12.68
C GLY A 64 -5.70 2.88 -11.56
N HIS A 65 -6.33 4.02 -11.86
CA HIS A 65 -7.02 4.81 -10.84
C HIS A 65 -8.22 4.01 -10.30
N PRO A 66 -8.51 3.98 -8.98
CA PRO A 66 -9.63 3.20 -8.43
C PRO A 66 -11.02 3.52 -9.00
N LYS A 67 -11.18 4.65 -9.69
CA LYS A 67 -12.41 5.03 -10.40
C LYS A 67 -12.65 4.18 -11.65
N GLU A 68 -11.62 3.55 -12.18
CA GLU A 68 -11.67 2.63 -13.32
C GLU A 68 -12.08 1.21 -12.88
N GLY A 69 -12.17 0.94 -11.57
CA GLY A 69 -12.74 -0.31 -11.03
C GLY A 69 -11.84 -1.55 -11.10
N ALA A 70 -10.59 -1.43 -11.53
CA ALA A 70 -9.66 -2.56 -11.69
C ALA A 70 -8.99 -3.02 -10.38
N SER A 71 -9.79 -3.53 -9.45
CA SER A 71 -9.33 -4.05 -8.14
C SER A 71 -8.52 -5.34 -8.27
N LEU A 72 -7.41 -5.42 -7.57
CA LEU A 72 -6.47 -6.55 -7.61
C LEU A 72 -6.62 -7.43 -6.37
N LYS A 73 -6.84 -8.72 -6.61
CA LYS A 73 -6.89 -9.73 -5.55
C LYS A 73 -5.47 -10.10 -5.08
N PRO A 74 -5.28 -10.39 -3.77
CA PRO A 74 -4.03 -10.94 -3.30
C PRO A 74 -3.82 -12.33 -3.89
N TYR A 75 -2.56 -12.67 -4.22
CA TYR A 75 -2.22 -14.04 -4.62
C TYR A 75 -2.15 -15.01 -3.44
N SER A 76 -2.03 -14.47 -2.22
CA SER A 76 -2.01 -15.25 -0.98
C SER A 76 -2.66 -14.45 0.14
N ILE A 77 -3.62 -15.06 0.83
CA ILE A 77 -4.32 -14.48 1.97
C ILE A 77 -4.41 -15.48 3.11
N THR A 78 -4.17 -15.01 4.32
CA THR A 78 -4.34 -15.73 5.58
C THR A 78 -4.96 -14.76 6.59
N LYS A 79 -5.40 -15.27 7.75
CA LYS A 79 -5.87 -14.39 8.83
C LYS A 79 -4.83 -13.31 9.19
N LYS A 80 -3.54 -13.67 9.18
CA LYS A 80 -2.41 -12.80 9.61
C LYS A 80 -1.91 -11.84 8.54
N MET A 81 -2.05 -12.19 7.27
CA MET A 81 -1.31 -11.52 6.21
C MET A 81 -1.97 -11.72 4.84
N ALA A 82 -1.89 -10.69 3.98
CA ALA A 82 -2.22 -10.75 2.56
C ALA A 82 -1.07 -10.24 1.70
N LYS A 83 -0.85 -10.87 0.54
CA LYS A 83 0.27 -10.59 -0.36
C LYS A 83 -0.20 -10.38 -1.79
N TRP A 84 0.41 -9.39 -2.45
CA TRP A 84 0.19 -9.06 -3.86
C TRP A 84 1.48 -9.15 -4.66
N ARG A 85 1.33 -9.47 -5.95
CA ARG A 85 2.36 -9.40 -6.99
C ARG A 85 1.79 -8.62 -8.16
N PHE A 86 2.58 -7.74 -8.73
CA PHE A 86 2.20 -6.83 -9.81
C PHE A 86 3.22 -6.90 -10.94
N SER A 87 2.81 -6.49 -12.14
CA SER A 87 3.75 -6.21 -13.21
C SER A 87 4.47 -4.89 -12.93
N SER A 88 5.77 -4.82 -13.21
CA SER A 88 6.54 -3.57 -13.08
C SER A 88 6.12 -2.48 -14.08
N LYS A 89 5.30 -2.84 -15.08
CA LYS A 89 4.74 -1.94 -16.08
C LYS A 89 3.42 -1.29 -15.65
N GLU A 90 2.76 -1.84 -14.64
CA GLU A 90 1.45 -1.36 -14.17
C GLU A 90 1.61 -0.19 -13.21
N LYS A 91 0.70 0.79 -13.32
CA LYS A 91 0.58 1.87 -12.34
C LYS A 91 -0.38 1.43 -11.24
N ILE A 92 0.18 0.98 -10.12
CA ILE A 92 -0.61 0.47 -9.00
C ILE A 92 -1.03 1.60 -8.08
N PHE A 93 -2.29 1.60 -7.68
CA PHE A 93 -2.83 2.47 -6.65
C PHE A 93 -3.13 1.68 -5.39
N ILE A 94 -2.83 2.29 -4.23
CA ILE A 94 -3.34 1.82 -2.94
C ILE A 94 -4.62 2.58 -2.60
N VAL A 95 -5.58 1.90 -2.00
CA VAL A 95 -6.81 2.46 -1.47
C VAL A 95 -6.89 2.11 0.01
N CYS A 96 -7.02 3.13 0.86
CA CYS A 96 -7.23 3.01 2.30
C CYS A 96 -8.70 3.28 2.60
N GLU A 97 -9.36 2.34 3.27
CA GLU A 97 -10.80 2.38 3.57
C GLU A 97 -11.02 2.58 5.06
N TYR A 98 -11.97 3.43 5.41
CA TYR A 98 -12.19 3.87 6.79
C TYR A 98 -13.52 3.35 7.32
N HIS A 99 -13.49 2.90 8.57
CA HIS A 99 -14.63 2.30 9.25
C HIS A 99 -15.85 3.24 9.24
N GLN A 100 -17.04 2.68 9.01
CA GLN A 100 -18.32 3.40 9.06
C GLN A 100 -18.39 4.66 8.19
N THR A 101 -17.63 4.72 7.09
CA THR A 101 -17.74 5.83 6.12
C THR A 101 -17.68 5.34 4.68
N GLY A 102 -18.21 6.16 3.76
CA GLY A 102 -17.96 6.01 2.33
C GLY A 102 -16.59 6.55 1.88
N ILE A 103 -15.74 6.98 2.80
CA ILE A 103 -14.49 7.69 2.48
C ILE A 103 -13.39 6.70 2.20
N LYS A 104 -12.73 6.92 1.06
CA LYS A 104 -11.56 6.17 0.63
C LYS A 104 -10.46 7.16 0.27
N LEU A 105 -9.27 6.96 0.84
CA LEU A 105 -8.08 7.69 0.40
C LEU A 105 -7.34 6.83 -0.61
N THR A 106 -6.82 7.45 -1.67
CA THR A 106 -6.01 6.75 -2.65
C THR A 106 -4.77 7.54 -3.03
N GLN A 107 -3.71 6.83 -3.34
CA GLN A 107 -2.49 7.39 -3.90
C GLN A 107 -1.83 6.37 -4.84
N PRO A 108 -1.07 6.82 -5.85
CA PRO A 108 -0.22 5.92 -6.61
C PRO A 108 0.90 5.37 -5.73
N LEU A 109 1.19 4.08 -5.89
CA LEU A 109 2.40 3.47 -5.35
C LEU A 109 3.63 3.97 -6.13
N ALA A 110 4.82 3.73 -5.57
CA ALA A 110 6.05 4.09 -6.26
C ALA A 110 6.15 3.34 -7.61
N ALA A 111 6.72 4.00 -8.62
CA ALA A 111 6.94 3.37 -9.92
C ALA A 111 7.72 2.05 -9.77
N LYS A 112 7.37 1.07 -10.61
CA LYS A 112 7.96 -0.29 -10.64
C LYS A 112 7.73 -1.12 -9.38
N THR A 113 6.74 -0.77 -8.56
CA THR A 113 6.36 -1.62 -7.42
C THR A 113 5.89 -2.99 -7.91
N THR A 114 6.54 -4.05 -7.46
CA THR A 114 6.26 -5.43 -7.91
C THR A 114 5.54 -6.25 -6.86
N ARG A 115 5.63 -5.87 -5.58
CA ARG A 115 5.01 -6.62 -4.47
C ARG A 115 4.56 -5.68 -3.37
N CYS A 116 3.46 -6.03 -2.73
CA CYS A 116 3.06 -5.45 -1.45
C CYS A 116 2.58 -6.56 -0.52
N THR A 117 2.78 -6.36 0.78
CA THR A 117 2.27 -7.24 1.82
C THR A 117 1.62 -6.40 2.91
N ILE A 118 0.50 -6.92 3.42
CA ILE A 118 -0.21 -6.36 4.56
C ILE A 118 -0.17 -7.39 5.68
N ASN A 119 0.23 -6.97 6.86
CA ASN A 119 0.03 -7.73 8.10
C ASN A 119 -1.17 -7.17 8.84
N TYR A 120 -2.00 -8.07 9.34
CA TYR A 120 -3.22 -7.73 10.06
C TYR A 120 -3.07 -7.95 11.57
N ASN A 121 -3.77 -7.14 12.36
CA ASN A 121 -3.92 -7.38 13.79
C ASN A 121 -4.95 -8.49 14.03
N GLN A 122 -4.54 -9.61 14.64
CA GLN A 122 -5.43 -10.77 14.88
C GLN A 122 -6.43 -10.57 16.02
N TYR A 123 -6.26 -9.51 16.81
CA TYR A 123 -7.06 -9.26 18.01
C TYR A 123 -8.09 -8.14 17.82
N VAL A 124 -8.03 -7.42 16.69
CA VAL A 124 -8.92 -6.30 16.40
C VAL A 124 -9.54 -6.49 15.04
N ARG A 125 -10.86 -6.34 14.97
CA ARG A 125 -11.66 -6.53 13.76
C ARG A 125 -12.57 -5.32 13.53
N SER A 126 -12.86 -5.11 12.25
CA SER A 126 -13.87 -4.20 11.73
C SER A 126 -14.83 -5.00 10.85
N ASP A 127 -15.82 -4.32 10.27
CA ASP A 127 -16.74 -4.90 9.28
C ASP A 127 -16.00 -5.50 8.07
N ASN A 128 -14.83 -4.96 7.72
CA ASN A 128 -13.98 -5.44 6.61
C ASN A 128 -13.02 -6.58 7.02
N GLY A 129 -13.11 -7.09 8.24
CA GLY A 129 -12.23 -8.13 8.79
C GLY A 129 -11.15 -7.58 9.71
N PHE A 130 -10.00 -8.26 9.79
CA PHE A 130 -8.91 -7.86 10.68
C PHE A 130 -8.28 -6.53 10.25
N LEU A 131 -7.98 -5.66 11.22
CA LEU A 131 -7.44 -4.33 10.91
C LEU A 131 -6.02 -4.42 10.35
N PRO A 132 -5.68 -3.66 9.29
CA PRO A 132 -4.31 -3.53 8.83
C PRO A 132 -3.39 -2.96 9.91
N LYS A 133 -2.31 -3.68 10.24
CA LYS A 133 -1.30 -3.26 11.22
C LYS A 133 -0.07 -2.66 10.55
N LYS A 134 0.39 -3.27 9.45
CA LYS A 134 1.61 -2.85 8.74
C LYS A 134 1.47 -3.15 7.25
N ILE A 135 1.97 -2.24 6.42
CA ILE A 135 2.06 -2.38 4.98
C ILE A 135 3.54 -2.25 4.61
N TRP A 136 4.02 -3.04 3.67
CA TRP A 136 5.30 -2.80 3.03
C TRP A 136 5.26 -3.27 1.58
N CYS A 137 5.99 -2.57 0.74
CA CYS A 137 6.06 -2.81 -0.69
C CYS A 137 7.50 -2.88 -1.16
N VAL A 138 7.71 -3.53 -2.30
CA VAL A 138 9.01 -3.73 -2.93
C VAL A 138 8.95 -3.19 -4.35
N LYS A 139 9.95 -2.38 -4.72
CA LYS A 139 10.17 -1.91 -6.09
C LYS A 139 11.61 -2.16 -6.53
#